data_AF-A0A7W0ETI1-F1
#
_entry.id   AF-A0A7W0ETI1-F1
#
_cell.length_a   1.000
_cell.length_b   1.000
_cell.length_c   1.000
_cell.angle_alpha   90.00
_cell.angle_beta   90.00
_cell.angle_gamma   90.00
#
_symmetry.space_group_name_H-M   'P 1'
#
loop_
_entity.id
_entity.type
_entity.pdbx_description
1 polymer ?
#
loop_
_entity_poly.entity_id
_entity_poly.type
_entity_poly.pdbx_seq_one_letter_code
_entity_poly.pdbx_strand_id
1 'polypeptide(L)'
;MNDIEKYFTDNTGNLIHKWKHYFDIYDRHFRKYRNKDVHVLEMGVSHGGSLHMWKNYFGANAKIYGVDINPNCKDLEDDDQRIKIFIGSQEDRRFLRSLRNAMPKLDILIDDGGHTMKQQIATFEELYSHIDVNGIYLCEDLHTSYWNNFGGGYKRKGSFIEYSKNFIDYINAWHSKTKKLVVTDFTRTTESLHYYDGILVVEKKPIKKPYDLMTGNPSIQGFKPPSSVTKKIVRALNKIRGLTQR
;
A
#
# COMPACT_ATOMS: atom_id res chain seq x y z
N MET A 1 -22.97 -2.15 7.75
CA MET A 1 -22.42 -3.23 6.90
C MET A 1 -22.25 -2.67 5.51
N ASN A 2 -21.00 -2.57 5.04
CA ASN A 2 -20.70 -2.16 3.67
C ASN A 2 -20.98 -3.33 2.68
N ASP A 3 -20.92 -3.07 1.37
CA ASP A 3 -21.26 -4.07 0.35
C ASP A 3 -20.34 -5.30 0.38
N ILE A 4 -19.07 -5.15 0.79
CA ILE A 4 -18.10 -6.25 0.88
C ILE A 4 -18.48 -7.17 2.04
N GLU A 5 -18.71 -6.60 3.22
CA GLU A 5 -19.13 -7.36 4.42
C GLU A 5 -20.50 -8.02 4.18
N LYS A 6 -21.41 -7.37 3.45
CA LYS A 6 -22.67 -7.97 3.03
C LYS A 6 -22.44 -9.20 2.13
N TYR A 7 -21.65 -9.06 1.07
CA TYR A 7 -21.32 -10.19 0.19
C TYR A 7 -20.71 -11.35 0.98
N PHE A 8 -19.75 -11.06 1.87
CA PHE A 8 -19.13 -12.06 2.73
C PHE A 8 -20.15 -12.80 3.60
N THR A 9 -21.08 -12.06 4.23
CA THR A 9 -22.09 -12.63 5.13
C THR A 9 -23.10 -13.50 4.37
N ASP A 10 -23.48 -13.08 3.16
CA ASP A 10 -24.45 -13.78 2.32
C ASP A 10 -23.79 -14.87 1.45
N ASN A 11 -22.47 -15.07 1.54
CA ASN A 11 -21.73 -15.98 0.67
C ASN A 11 -22.08 -17.45 0.92
N THR A 12 -22.63 -18.10 -0.11
CA THR A 12 -22.85 -19.55 -0.15
C THR A 12 -21.93 -20.28 -1.13
N GLY A 13 -20.97 -19.55 -1.72
CA GLY A 13 -20.03 -20.06 -2.71
C GLY A 13 -18.71 -20.51 -2.09
N ASN A 14 -17.62 -20.24 -2.82
CA ASN A 14 -16.26 -20.57 -2.39
C ASN A 14 -15.90 -19.95 -1.04
N LEU A 15 -15.07 -20.63 -0.25
CA LEU A 15 -14.68 -20.17 1.08
C LEU A 15 -13.95 -18.81 1.01
N ILE A 16 -14.35 -17.90 1.90
CA ILE A 16 -13.69 -16.62 2.13
C ILE A 16 -13.27 -16.58 3.60
N HIS A 17 -12.01 -16.23 3.86
CA HIS A 17 -11.50 -16.02 5.22
C HIS A 17 -10.95 -14.61 5.34
N LYS A 18 -11.55 -13.79 6.20
CA LYS A 18 -11.16 -12.39 6.44
C LYS A 18 -11.43 -11.98 7.88
N TRP A 19 -10.62 -11.06 8.40
CA TRP A 19 -10.91 -10.40 9.66
C TRP A 19 -12.06 -9.40 9.49
N LYS A 20 -13.01 -9.39 10.44
CA LYS A 20 -14.21 -8.53 10.35
C LYS A 20 -13.86 -7.05 10.16
N HIS A 21 -12.85 -6.54 10.84
CA HIS A 21 -12.47 -5.13 10.77
C HIS A 21 -11.76 -4.75 9.46
N TYR A 22 -11.38 -5.70 8.61
CA TYR A 22 -10.77 -5.41 7.32
C TYR A 22 -11.77 -4.86 6.31
N PHE A 23 -13.07 -5.21 6.43
CA PHE A 23 -14.08 -4.82 5.45
C PHE A 23 -14.22 -3.30 5.28
N ASP A 24 -14.21 -2.54 6.38
CA ASP A 24 -14.28 -1.08 6.31
C ASP A 24 -13.02 -0.45 5.70
N ILE A 25 -11.86 -1.10 5.88
CA ILE A 25 -10.59 -0.66 5.29
C ILE A 25 -10.63 -0.87 3.77
N TYR A 26 -11.07 -2.04 3.30
CA TYR A 26 -11.25 -2.28 1.88
C TYR A 26 -12.24 -1.29 1.26
N ASP A 27 -13.44 -1.14 1.83
CA ASP A 27 -14.45 -0.25 1.26
C ASP A 27 -13.92 1.18 1.11
N ARG A 28 -13.31 1.70 2.18
CA ARG A 28 -12.72 3.05 2.21
C ARG A 28 -11.76 3.30 1.04
N HIS A 29 -10.83 2.38 0.79
CA HIS A 29 -9.77 2.57 -0.19
C HIS A 29 -10.18 2.12 -1.60
N PHE A 30 -11.05 1.12 -1.72
CA PHE A 30 -11.39 0.48 -2.98
C PHE A 30 -12.65 1.03 -3.64
N ARG A 31 -13.55 1.71 -2.90
CA ARG A 31 -14.82 2.23 -3.46
C ARG A 31 -14.66 3.11 -4.70
N LYS A 32 -13.53 3.82 -4.82
CA LYS A 32 -13.24 4.70 -5.97
C LYS A 32 -12.99 3.94 -7.27
N TYR A 33 -12.81 2.61 -7.23
CA TYR A 33 -12.59 1.75 -8.40
C TYR A 33 -13.85 1.00 -8.85
N ARG A 34 -14.96 1.11 -8.11
CA ARG A 34 -16.21 0.44 -8.47
C ARG A 34 -16.73 0.90 -9.83
N ASN A 35 -17.25 -0.04 -10.61
CA ASN A 35 -17.81 0.15 -11.95
C ASN A 35 -16.83 0.77 -12.95
N LYS A 36 -15.53 0.54 -12.75
CA LYS A 36 -14.47 0.93 -13.68
C LYS A 36 -13.85 -0.31 -14.33
N ASP A 37 -13.14 -0.08 -15.42
CA ASP A 37 -12.16 -1.04 -15.92
C ASP A 37 -10.99 -1.05 -14.94
N VAL A 38 -10.95 -2.06 -14.07
CA VAL A 38 -10.02 -2.15 -12.94
C VAL A 38 -9.29 -3.48 -12.98
N HIS A 39 -7.97 -3.42 -12.87
CA HIS A 39 -7.09 -4.58 -12.83
C HIS A 39 -6.58 -4.80 -11.41
N VAL A 40 -7.01 -5.90 -10.78
CA VAL A 40 -6.71 -6.23 -9.39
C VAL A 40 -5.88 -7.50 -9.34
N LEU A 41 -4.76 -7.49 -8.62
CA LEU A 41 -3.99 -8.69 -8.30
C LEU A 41 -4.15 -9.01 -6.82
N GLU A 42 -4.45 -10.26 -6.50
CA GLU A 42 -4.36 -10.83 -5.14
C GLU A 42 -3.30 -11.93 -5.10
N MET A 43 -2.31 -11.78 -4.22
CA MET A 43 -1.40 -12.86 -3.84
C MET A 43 -2.10 -13.68 -2.77
N GLY A 44 -2.19 -14.99 -2.95
CA GLY A 44 -3.02 -15.88 -2.14
C GLY A 44 -4.40 -16.07 -2.77
N VAL A 45 -4.68 -17.27 -3.27
CA VAL A 45 -6.01 -17.61 -3.82
C VAL A 45 -6.77 -18.50 -2.86
N SER A 46 -6.10 -19.50 -2.28
CA SER A 46 -6.75 -20.52 -1.43
C SER A 46 -7.96 -21.14 -2.16
N HIS A 47 -9.16 -21.00 -1.61
CA HIS A 47 -10.41 -21.48 -2.21
C HIS A 47 -11.05 -20.50 -3.21
N GLY A 48 -10.46 -19.33 -3.46
CA GLY A 48 -10.87 -18.38 -4.51
C GLY A 48 -12.10 -17.53 -4.19
N GLY A 49 -12.67 -17.64 -2.99
CA GLY A 49 -13.86 -16.87 -2.64
C GLY A 49 -13.62 -15.36 -2.64
N SER A 50 -12.46 -14.88 -2.20
CA SER A 50 -12.09 -13.45 -2.24
C SER A 50 -12.03 -12.93 -3.68
N LEU A 51 -11.52 -13.72 -4.63
CA LEU A 51 -11.49 -13.33 -6.05
C LEU A 51 -12.90 -13.05 -6.60
N HIS A 52 -13.88 -13.90 -6.26
CA HIS A 52 -15.27 -13.68 -6.63
C HIS A 52 -15.90 -12.48 -5.91
N MET A 53 -15.54 -12.26 -4.64
CA MET A 53 -15.95 -11.08 -3.88
C MET A 53 -15.44 -9.80 -4.54
N TRP A 54 -14.17 -9.73 -4.96
CA TRP A 54 -13.61 -8.59 -5.68
C TRP A 54 -14.27 -8.39 -7.04
N LYS A 55 -14.42 -9.48 -7.82
CA LYS A 55 -15.14 -9.46 -9.11
C LYS A 55 -16.55 -8.90 -8.97
N ASN A 56 -17.26 -9.24 -7.90
CA ASN A 56 -18.59 -8.70 -7.61
C ASN A 56 -18.53 -7.22 -7.19
N TYR A 57 -17.68 -6.90 -6.21
CA TYR A 57 -17.56 -5.57 -5.62
C TYR A 57 -17.16 -4.49 -6.63
N PHE A 58 -16.25 -4.81 -7.55
CA PHE A 58 -15.76 -3.86 -8.55
C PHE A 58 -16.63 -3.77 -9.80
N GLY A 59 -17.46 -4.77 -10.09
CA GLY A 59 -18.44 -4.74 -11.17
C GLY A 59 -17.99 -5.41 -12.47
N ALA A 60 -18.80 -5.24 -13.52
CA ALA A 60 -18.74 -6.06 -14.73
C ALA A 60 -17.41 -5.98 -15.52
N ASN A 61 -16.71 -4.84 -15.44
CA ASN A 61 -15.47 -4.60 -16.18
C ASN A 61 -14.20 -4.97 -15.40
N ALA A 62 -14.33 -5.43 -14.15
CA ALA A 62 -13.18 -5.79 -13.35
C ALA A 62 -12.47 -7.04 -13.89
N LYS A 63 -11.13 -6.99 -13.91
CA LYS A 63 -10.25 -8.12 -14.18
C LYS A 63 -9.46 -8.44 -12.91
N ILE A 64 -9.67 -9.63 -12.38
CA ILE A 64 -9.06 -10.13 -11.17
C ILE A 64 -7.98 -11.15 -11.53
N TYR A 65 -6.79 -10.95 -10.99
CA TYR A 65 -5.66 -11.84 -11.13
C TYR A 65 -5.38 -12.46 -9.77
N GLY A 66 -5.19 -13.78 -9.73
CA GLY A 66 -4.80 -14.52 -8.54
C GLY A 66 -3.41 -15.12 -8.70
N VAL A 67 -2.64 -15.21 -7.62
CA VAL A 67 -1.39 -15.96 -7.58
C VAL A 67 -1.39 -16.91 -6.40
N ASP A 68 -1.16 -18.20 -6.66
CA ASP A 68 -1.03 -19.21 -5.62
C ASP A 68 0.06 -20.23 -5.99
N ILE A 69 0.66 -20.85 -4.97
CA ILE A 69 1.62 -21.93 -5.18
C ILE A 69 0.91 -23.25 -5.48
N ASN A 70 -0.34 -23.41 -5.03
CA ASN A 70 -1.13 -24.61 -5.25
C ASN A 70 -1.65 -24.66 -6.70
N PRO A 71 -1.21 -25.64 -7.53
CA PRO A 71 -1.64 -25.73 -8.92
C PRO A 71 -3.15 -25.93 -9.08
N ASN A 72 -3.83 -26.54 -8.09
CA ASN A 72 -5.27 -26.79 -8.13
C ASN A 72 -6.09 -25.48 -8.08
N CYS A 73 -5.49 -24.37 -7.63
CA CYS A 73 -6.16 -23.07 -7.70
C CYS A 73 -6.45 -22.66 -9.16
N LYS A 74 -5.77 -23.25 -10.15
CA LYS A 74 -6.04 -23.00 -11.57
C LYS A 74 -7.49 -23.37 -11.96
N ASP A 75 -8.08 -24.37 -11.29
CA ASP A 75 -9.46 -24.81 -11.51
C ASP A 75 -10.51 -23.79 -11.01
N LEU A 76 -10.07 -22.72 -10.32
CA LEU A 76 -10.93 -21.66 -9.80
C LEU A 76 -11.05 -20.46 -10.76
N GLU A 77 -10.44 -20.52 -11.95
CA GLU A 77 -10.69 -19.54 -13.01
C GLU A 77 -12.16 -19.60 -13.46
N ASP A 78 -12.70 -18.48 -13.94
CA ASP A 78 -14.08 -18.41 -14.39
C ASP A 78 -14.22 -18.53 -15.92
N ASP A 79 -15.40 -18.96 -16.36
CA ASP A 79 -15.70 -19.15 -17.78
C ASP A 79 -15.69 -17.83 -18.58
N ASP A 80 -16.03 -16.70 -17.92
CA ASP A 80 -16.04 -15.36 -18.54
C ASP A 80 -14.65 -14.68 -18.54
N GLN A 81 -13.60 -15.41 -18.12
CA GLN A 81 -12.19 -15.00 -18.15
C GLN A 81 -11.93 -13.64 -17.49
N ARG A 82 -12.67 -13.36 -16.42
CA ARG A 82 -12.45 -12.19 -15.55
C ARG A 82 -11.59 -12.52 -14.34
N ILE A 83 -11.52 -13.79 -13.94
CA ILE A 83 -10.57 -14.31 -12.96
C ILE A 83 -9.51 -15.12 -13.69
N LYS A 84 -8.25 -14.68 -13.58
CA LYS A 84 -7.09 -15.38 -14.14
C LYS A 84 -6.07 -15.68 -13.05
N ILE A 85 -5.66 -16.93 -12.94
CA ILE A 85 -4.80 -17.44 -11.89
C ILE A 85 -3.44 -17.87 -12.47
N PHE A 86 -2.37 -17.41 -11.84
CA PHE A 86 -1.01 -17.77 -12.13
C PHE A 86 -0.46 -18.67 -11.01
N ILE A 87 0.17 -19.77 -11.40
CA ILE A 87 0.74 -20.71 -10.43
C ILE A 87 2.22 -20.38 -10.20
N GLY A 88 2.57 -20.07 -8.97
CA GLY A 88 3.95 -19.78 -8.58
C GLY A 88 4.08 -19.24 -7.15
N SER A 89 5.31 -19.18 -6.66
CA SER A 89 5.61 -18.71 -5.31
C SER A 89 5.88 -17.21 -5.28
N GLN A 90 5.24 -16.49 -4.36
CA GLN A 90 5.57 -15.07 -4.13
C GLN A 90 6.96 -14.85 -3.50
N GLU A 91 7.65 -15.90 -3.04
CA GLU A 91 9.06 -15.78 -2.64
C GLU A 91 10.01 -15.82 -3.85
N ASP A 92 9.57 -16.37 -5.00
CA ASP A 92 10.38 -16.42 -6.22
C ASP A 92 10.31 -15.10 -6.99
N ARG A 93 11.31 -14.27 -6.76
CA ARG A 93 11.47 -12.98 -7.45
C ARG A 93 11.56 -13.11 -8.98
N ARG A 94 12.06 -14.22 -9.54
CA ARG A 94 12.08 -14.41 -11.00
C ARG A 94 10.66 -14.58 -11.54
N PHE A 95 9.84 -15.34 -10.84
CA PHE A 95 8.42 -15.48 -11.13
C PHE A 95 7.67 -14.16 -10.96
N LEU A 96 7.89 -13.41 -9.88
CA LEU A 96 7.28 -12.08 -9.71
C LEU A 96 7.65 -11.12 -10.85
N ARG A 97 8.89 -11.17 -11.35
CA ARG A 97 9.28 -10.37 -12.52
C ARG A 97 8.61 -10.83 -13.81
N SER A 98 8.42 -12.13 -14.03
CA SER A 98 7.72 -12.61 -15.22
C SER A 98 6.22 -12.29 -15.19
N LEU A 99 5.59 -12.30 -14.01
CA LEU A 99 4.20 -11.91 -13.77
C LEU A 99 3.89 -10.50 -14.31
N ARG A 100 4.81 -9.55 -14.12
CA ARG A 100 4.65 -8.16 -14.61
C ARG A 100 4.44 -8.08 -16.12
N ASN A 101 5.00 -9.02 -16.88
CA ASN A 101 4.87 -9.04 -18.34
C ASN A 101 3.59 -9.75 -18.79
N ALA A 102 2.94 -10.51 -17.90
CA ALA A 102 1.74 -11.29 -18.18
C ALA A 102 0.44 -10.55 -17.85
N MET A 103 0.53 -9.34 -17.28
CA MET A 103 -0.60 -8.53 -16.82
C MET A 103 -0.42 -7.05 -17.22
N PRO A 104 -1.52 -6.31 -17.42
CA PRO A 104 -1.47 -4.85 -17.52
C PRO A 104 -1.00 -4.22 -16.20
N LYS A 105 -0.86 -2.89 -16.18
CA LYS A 105 -0.68 -2.15 -14.93
C LYS A 105 -1.84 -2.43 -14.00
N LEU A 106 -1.54 -2.57 -12.71
CA LEU A 106 -2.52 -2.92 -11.69
C LEU A 106 -3.06 -1.67 -11.03
N ASP A 107 -4.38 -1.53 -10.93
CA ASP A 107 -4.99 -0.49 -10.10
C ASP A 107 -4.86 -0.84 -8.62
N ILE A 108 -4.96 -2.12 -8.28
CA ILE A 108 -4.90 -2.62 -6.91
C ILE A 108 -4.03 -3.89 -6.86
N LEU A 109 -3.10 -3.94 -5.91
CA LEU A 109 -2.36 -5.14 -5.54
C LEU A 109 -2.64 -5.44 -4.07
N ILE A 110 -3.18 -6.62 -3.79
CA ILE A 110 -3.46 -7.16 -2.46
C ILE A 110 -2.44 -8.28 -2.18
N ASP A 111 -1.67 -8.16 -1.11
CA ASP A 111 -0.74 -9.19 -0.64
C ASP A 111 -1.35 -9.92 0.58
N ASP A 112 -2.01 -11.04 0.29
CA ASP A 112 -2.74 -11.89 1.25
C ASP A 112 -2.31 -13.38 1.12
N GLY A 113 -1.03 -13.61 0.83
CA GLY A 113 -0.53 -14.94 0.52
C GLY A 113 0.05 -15.67 1.73
N GLY A 114 1.34 -16.06 1.68
CA GLY A 114 1.93 -16.88 2.75
C GLY A 114 2.34 -16.12 4.02
N HIS A 115 2.27 -14.78 3.99
CA HIS A 115 2.57 -13.85 5.08
C HIS A 115 3.94 -13.99 5.76
N THR A 116 4.89 -14.74 5.21
CA THR A 116 6.27 -14.72 5.73
C THR A 116 6.93 -13.40 5.36
N MET A 117 7.89 -12.95 6.19
CA MET A 117 8.48 -11.62 6.01
C MET A 117 9.19 -11.49 4.65
N LYS A 118 9.83 -12.57 4.18
CA LYS A 118 10.48 -12.59 2.86
C LYS A 118 9.48 -12.45 1.73
N GLN A 119 8.33 -13.12 1.85
CA GLN A 119 7.27 -13.10 0.85
C GLN A 119 6.66 -11.71 0.71
N GLN A 120 6.25 -11.07 1.81
CA GLN A 120 5.67 -9.71 1.76
C GLN A 120 6.67 -8.67 1.22
N ILE A 121 7.94 -8.76 1.67
CA ILE A 121 9.01 -7.88 1.16
C ILE A 121 9.26 -8.10 -0.34
N ALA A 122 9.34 -9.37 -0.79
CA ALA A 122 9.59 -9.69 -2.19
C ALA A 122 8.45 -9.21 -3.10
N THR A 123 7.19 -9.44 -2.72
CA THR A 123 6.02 -8.93 -3.45
C THR A 123 6.11 -7.43 -3.63
N PHE A 124 6.31 -6.68 -2.53
CA PHE A 124 6.39 -5.23 -2.58
C PHE A 124 7.52 -4.76 -3.50
N GLU A 125 8.74 -5.26 -3.32
CA GLU A 125 9.90 -4.80 -4.08
C GLU A 125 9.80 -5.08 -5.58
N GLU A 126 9.27 -6.23 -5.97
CA GLU A 126 9.20 -6.59 -7.39
C GLU A 126 7.98 -5.96 -8.09
N LEU A 127 6.85 -5.83 -7.39
CA LEU A 127 5.56 -5.48 -8.01
C LEU A 127 5.07 -4.05 -7.72
N TYR A 128 5.58 -3.32 -6.72
CA TYR A 128 5.09 -1.97 -6.42
C TYR A 128 5.22 -1.00 -7.60
N SER A 129 6.29 -1.14 -8.39
CA SER A 129 6.50 -0.36 -9.63
C SER A 129 5.53 -0.73 -10.77
N HIS A 130 4.87 -1.89 -10.67
CA HIS A 130 3.88 -2.37 -11.63
C HIS A 130 2.46 -1.87 -11.35
N ILE A 131 2.23 -1.32 -10.17
CA ILE A 131 0.96 -0.66 -9.82
C ILE A 131 0.86 0.67 -10.58
N ASP A 132 -0.34 0.99 -11.08
CA ASP A 132 -0.69 2.24 -11.72
C ASP A 132 -0.27 3.45 -10.86
N VAL A 133 -0.03 4.60 -11.51
CA VAL A 133 0.40 5.81 -10.83
C VAL A 133 -0.63 6.35 -9.83
N ASN A 134 -1.90 5.96 -9.95
CA ASN A 134 -2.98 6.27 -9.01
C ASN A 134 -3.51 5.03 -8.28
N GLY A 135 -2.78 3.91 -8.36
CA GLY A 135 -3.19 2.63 -7.79
C GLY A 135 -2.88 2.48 -6.30
N ILE A 136 -3.15 1.29 -5.77
CA ILE A 136 -3.01 0.95 -4.35
C ILE A 136 -2.22 -0.35 -4.19
N TYR A 137 -1.29 -0.37 -3.26
CA TYR A 137 -0.77 -1.60 -2.65
C TYR A 137 -1.42 -1.78 -1.27
N LEU A 138 -1.96 -2.95 -0.98
CA LEU A 138 -2.50 -3.33 0.31
C LEU A 138 -1.83 -4.63 0.75
N CYS A 139 -1.30 -4.67 1.96
CA CYS A 139 -0.72 -5.87 2.56
C CYS A 139 -1.53 -6.28 3.79
N GLU A 140 -1.99 -7.52 3.82
CA GLU A 140 -2.77 -8.12 4.91
C GLU A 140 -1.88 -8.82 5.93
N ASP A 141 -2.49 -9.10 7.08
CA ASP A 141 -1.95 -9.90 8.18
C ASP A 141 -0.56 -9.49 8.65
N LEU A 142 -0.37 -8.17 8.82
CA LEU A 142 0.88 -7.61 9.35
C LEU A 142 1.26 -8.14 10.73
N HIS A 143 0.30 -8.69 11.49
CA HIS A 143 0.54 -9.27 12.81
C HIS A 143 1.51 -10.46 12.75
N THR A 144 1.66 -11.15 11.61
CA THR A 144 2.67 -12.20 11.42
C THR A 144 4.10 -11.64 11.52
N SER A 145 4.29 -10.32 11.36
CA SER A 145 5.57 -9.64 11.65
C SER A 145 6.01 -9.77 13.10
N TYR A 146 5.13 -10.17 14.02
CA TYR A 146 5.44 -10.41 15.41
C TYR A 146 5.64 -11.89 15.75
N TRP A 147 5.43 -12.81 14.79
CA TRP A 147 5.45 -14.24 15.01
C TRP A 147 6.75 -14.88 14.50
N ASN A 148 7.45 -15.60 15.39
CA ASN A 148 8.76 -16.18 15.05
C ASN A 148 8.69 -17.16 13.87
N ASN A 149 7.62 -17.95 13.76
CA ASN A 149 7.46 -18.96 12.70
C ASN A 149 7.30 -18.37 11.30
N PHE A 150 6.96 -17.08 11.18
CA PHE A 150 6.87 -16.36 9.91
C PHE A 150 8.14 -15.54 9.60
N GLY A 151 9.18 -15.67 10.43
CA GLY A 151 10.39 -14.85 10.38
C GLY A 151 10.27 -13.52 11.12
N GLY A 152 9.17 -13.31 11.85
CA GLY A 152 8.88 -12.11 12.63
C GLY A 152 9.45 -12.12 14.05
N GLY A 153 9.05 -11.10 14.81
CA GLY A 153 9.38 -10.84 16.20
C GLY A 153 9.27 -9.35 16.52
N TYR A 154 8.90 -8.97 17.75
CA TYR A 154 8.80 -7.55 18.13
C TYR A 154 10.11 -6.80 17.86
N LYS A 155 10.03 -5.77 17.01
CA LYS A 155 11.19 -4.98 16.52
C LYS A 155 12.28 -5.81 15.83
N ARG A 156 11.95 -7.00 15.33
CA ARG A 156 12.92 -7.84 14.64
C ARG A 156 13.29 -7.21 13.30
N LYS A 157 14.58 -6.94 13.12
CA LYS A 157 15.14 -6.51 11.84
C LYS A 157 14.79 -7.53 10.76
N GLY A 158 14.27 -7.04 9.63
CA GLY A 158 13.86 -7.87 8.51
C GLY A 158 12.42 -8.39 8.59
N SER A 159 11.67 -8.07 9.66
CA SER A 159 10.21 -8.19 9.61
C SER A 159 9.61 -7.16 8.68
N PHE A 160 8.44 -7.44 8.11
CA PHE A 160 7.77 -6.54 7.17
C PHE A 160 7.35 -5.23 7.85
N ILE A 161 6.93 -5.26 9.12
CA ILE A 161 6.70 -4.03 9.91
C ILE A 161 7.96 -3.17 10.02
N GLU A 162 9.11 -3.74 10.40
CA GLU A 162 10.35 -2.94 10.48
C GLU A 162 10.87 -2.49 9.12
N TYR A 163 10.61 -3.27 8.06
CA TYR A 163 10.91 -2.90 6.68
C TYR A 163 10.03 -1.72 6.20
N SER A 164 8.71 -1.83 6.34
CA SER A 164 7.74 -0.83 5.86
C SER A 164 7.77 0.47 6.64
N LYS A 165 8.26 0.49 7.90
CA LYS A 165 8.52 1.73 8.63
C LYS A 165 9.44 2.69 7.88
N ASN A 166 10.37 2.20 7.06
CA ASN A 166 11.23 3.05 6.24
C ASN A 166 10.42 3.87 5.21
N PHE A 167 9.21 3.43 4.84
CA PHE A 167 8.36 4.16 3.90
C PHE A 167 7.96 5.53 4.45
N ILE A 168 7.85 5.66 5.78
CA ILE A 168 7.57 6.94 6.46
C ILE A 168 8.68 7.95 6.17
N ASP A 169 9.94 7.51 6.21
CA ASP A 169 11.07 8.35 5.84
C ASP A 169 11.05 8.66 4.34
N TYR A 170 10.73 7.67 3.50
CA TYR A 170 10.75 7.83 2.04
C TYR A 170 9.75 8.87 1.54
N ILE A 171 8.53 8.94 2.08
CA ILE A 171 7.55 9.98 1.69
C ILE A 171 8.01 11.39 2.14
N ASN A 172 8.84 11.48 3.19
CA ASN A 172 9.38 12.74 3.71
C ASN A 172 10.74 13.13 3.10
N ALA A 173 11.28 12.35 2.16
CA ALA A 173 12.65 12.52 1.70
C ALA A 173 12.96 13.89 1.08
N TRP A 174 11.96 14.58 0.51
CA TRP A 174 12.11 15.95 0.01
C TRP A 174 12.50 16.98 1.08
N HIS A 175 12.22 16.70 2.35
CA HIS A 175 12.53 17.57 3.49
C HIS A 175 13.89 17.27 4.11
N SER A 176 14.56 16.17 3.71
CA SER A 176 15.89 15.83 4.20
C SER A 176 16.90 16.90 3.82
N LYS A 177 17.70 17.31 4.81
CA LYS A 177 18.87 18.18 4.61
C LYS A 177 20.19 17.41 4.59
N THR A 178 20.12 16.08 4.64
CA THR A 178 21.28 15.19 4.66
C THR A 178 21.31 14.35 3.40
N LYS A 179 22.49 13.87 3.01
CA LYS A 179 22.64 12.97 1.86
C LYS A 179 22.20 11.53 2.13
N LYS A 180 21.82 11.18 3.36
CA LYS A 180 21.47 9.81 3.76
C LYS A 180 20.07 9.40 3.32
N LEU A 181 19.09 10.30 3.49
CA LEU A 181 17.72 10.11 3.03
C LEU A 181 17.57 10.78 1.67
N VAL A 182 17.48 9.96 0.62
CA VAL A 182 17.44 10.38 -0.78
C VAL A 182 16.03 10.26 -1.32
N VAL A 183 15.68 11.15 -2.25
CA VAL A 183 14.42 11.07 -3.00
C VAL A 183 14.51 9.90 -3.96
N THR A 184 13.59 8.95 -3.83
CA THR A 184 13.50 7.76 -4.69
C THR A 184 12.24 7.81 -5.54
N ASP A 185 12.05 6.80 -6.39
CA ASP A 185 10.78 6.62 -7.11
C ASP A 185 9.61 6.47 -6.14
N PHE A 186 9.81 5.83 -4.98
CA PHE A 186 8.80 5.75 -3.93
C PHE A 186 8.37 7.15 -3.46
N THR A 187 9.32 8.05 -3.19
CA THR A 187 9.03 9.46 -2.83
C THR A 187 8.24 10.20 -3.92
N ARG A 188 8.45 9.85 -5.19
CA ARG A 188 7.81 10.52 -6.34
C ARG A 188 6.46 9.92 -6.72
N THR A 189 6.11 8.75 -6.19
CA THR A 189 4.94 7.98 -6.64
C THR A 189 3.99 7.60 -5.51
N THR A 190 4.31 7.94 -4.26
CA THR A 190 3.51 7.57 -3.08
C THR A 190 2.94 8.80 -2.41
N GLU A 191 1.61 8.88 -2.32
CA GLU A 191 0.90 9.98 -1.67
C GLU A 191 0.81 9.78 -0.16
N SER A 192 0.43 8.59 0.28
CA SER A 192 0.14 8.33 1.68
C SER A 192 0.31 6.87 2.08
N LEU A 193 0.45 6.66 3.39
CA LEU A 193 0.55 5.37 4.04
C LEU A 193 -0.53 5.32 5.12
N HIS A 194 -1.31 4.23 5.16
CA HIS A 194 -2.33 4.01 6.18
C HIS A 194 -2.05 2.69 6.87
N TYR A 195 -1.62 2.75 8.14
CA TYR A 195 -1.46 1.58 8.98
C TYR A 195 -2.72 1.38 9.82
N TYR A 196 -3.31 0.21 9.69
CA TYR A 196 -4.42 -0.28 10.49
C TYR A 196 -3.97 -1.52 11.27
N ASP A 197 -4.82 -2.01 12.18
CA ASP A 197 -4.59 -3.30 12.80
C ASP A 197 -4.60 -4.41 11.74
N GLY A 198 -3.44 -4.99 11.48
CA GLY A 198 -3.25 -6.07 10.51
C GLY A 198 -3.10 -5.64 9.04
N ILE A 199 -3.27 -4.36 8.67
CA ILE A 199 -3.19 -3.90 7.27
C ILE A 199 -2.25 -2.70 7.09
N LEU A 200 -1.47 -2.71 6.00
CA LEU A 200 -0.84 -1.51 5.44
C LEU A 200 -1.45 -1.22 4.07
N VAL A 201 -1.94 0.01 3.88
CA VAL A 201 -2.31 0.55 2.57
C VAL A 201 -1.29 1.61 2.15
N VAL A 202 -0.77 1.50 0.93
CA VAL A 202 0.11 2.47 0.28
C VAL A 202 -0.61 3.02 -0.96
N GLU A 203 -0.99 4.29 -0.92
CA GLU A 203 -1.70 4.95 -2.02
C GLU A 203 -0.73 5.68 -2.93
N LYS A 204 -0.81 5.40 -4.24
CA LYS A 204 0.04 6.02 -5.25
C LYS A 204 -0.56 7.29 -5.83
N LYS A 205 0.32 8.24 -6.13
CA LYS A 205 0.03 9.44 -6.92
C LYS A 205 1.35 10.05 -7.42
N PRO A 206 1.39 10.73 -8.57
CA PRO A 206 2.54 11.54 -8.94
C PRO A 206 2.78 12.68 -7.93
N ILE A 207 3.90 12.60 -7.20
CA ILE A 207 4.31 13.59 -6.21
C ILE A 207 5.45 14.46 -6.76
N LYS A 208 5.22 15.78 -6.78
CA LYS A 208 6.25 16.78 -7.06
C LYS A 208 6.92 17.22 -5.77
N LYS A 209 8.12 17.80 -5.90
CA LYS A 209 8.81 18.40 -4.74
C LYS A 209 7.90 19.45 -4.08
N PRO A 210 7.61 19.33 -2.77
CA PRO A 210 6.77 20.28 -2.07
C PRO A 210 7.47 21.64 -1.99
N TYR A 211 6.68 22.69 -2.02
CA TYR A 211 7.08 24.07 -1.78
C TYR A 211 6.06 24.72 -0.86
N ASP A 212 6.51 25.69 -0.08
CA ASP A 212 5.67 26.45 0.82
C ASP A 212 5.04 27.66 0.12
N LEU A 213 3.83 28.00 0.53
CA LEU A 213 3.08 29.16 0.06
C LEU A 213 2.55 29.91 1.29
N MET A 214 2.48 31.24 1.18
CA MET A 214 1.93 32.11 2.22
C MET A 214 0.92 33.07 1.59
N THR A 215 -0.16 33.38 2.31
CA THR A 215 -1.18 34.37 1.90
C THR A 215 -1.69 35.10 3.15
N GLY A 216 -2.27 36.29 2.96
CA GLY A 216 -2.73 37.17 4.04
C GLY A 216 -1.66 38.13 4.55
N ASN A 217 -2.02 38.92 5.56
CA ASN A 217 -1.15 39.93 6.15
C ASN A 217 -0.62 39.49 7.51
N PRO A 218 0.67 39.73 7.82
CA PRO A 218 1.19 39.52 9.17
C PRO A 218 0.37 40.31 10.22
N SER A 219 -0.21 39.61 11.20
CA SER A 219 -1.06 40.21 12.24
C SER A 219 -0.35 40.40 13.59
N ILE A 220 0.88 39.91 13.71
CA ILE A 220 1.69 40.00 14.94
C ILE A 220 2.98 40.78 14.67
N GLN A 221 3.39 41.59 15.64
CA GLN A 221 4.70 42.23 15.59
C GLN A 221 5.82 41.18 15.65
N GLY A 222 6.96 41.49 15.04
CA GLY A 222 8.12 40.60 15.06
C GLY A 222 8.65 40.37 16.49
N PHE A 223 8.35 39.20 17.06
CA PHE A 223 8.89 38.78 18.36
C PHE A 223 10.42 38.74 18.38
N LYS A 224 11.05 39.44 19.33
CA LYS A 224 12.49 39.31 19.62
C LYS A 224 12.65 38.38 20.83
N PRO A 225 13.07 37.12 20.63
CA PRO A 225 13.22 36.19 21.74
C PRO A 225 14.27 36.70 22.76
N PRO A 226 14.08 36.45 24.06
CA PRO A 226 15.05 36.79 25.10
C PRO A 226 16.44 36.20 24.81
N SER A 227 17.50 36.85 25.28
CA SER A 227 18.89 36.40 25.09
C SER A 227 19.19 35.01 25.69
N SER A 228 18.36 34.55 26.63
CA SER A 228 18.39 33.20 27.20
C SER A 228 17.88 32.11 26.24
N VAL A 229 17.16 32.50 25.17
CA VAL A 229 16.71 31.57 24.12
C VAL A 229 17.88 31.32 23.18
N THR A 230 18.29 30.05 23.07
CA THR A 230 19.45 29.63 22.28
C THR A 230 19.38 30.14 20.84
N LYS A 231 20.52 30.62 20.30
CA LYS A 231 20.67 31.11 18.90
C LYS A 231 20.05 30.18 17.84
N LYS A 232 19.92 28.88 18.12
CA LYS A 232 19.31 27.85 17.25
C LYS A 232 17.79 28.04 17.08
N ILE A 233 17.08 28.43 18.14
CA ILE A 233 15.64 28.73 18.13
C ILE A 233 15.40 30.08 17.40
N VAL A 234 16.25 31.08 17.65
CA VAL A 234 16.19 32.38 16.96
C VAL A 234 16.35 32.25 15.45
N ARG A 235 17.27 31.39 14.97
CA ARG A 235 17.45 31.10 13.54
C ARG A 235 16.24 30.38 12.92
N ALA A 236 15.60 29.47 13.65
CA ALA A 236 14.39 28.79 13.18
C ALA A 236 13.21 29.78 13.01
N LEU A 237 13.04 30.68 13.97
CA LEU A 237 12.02 31.74 13.92
C LEU A 237 12.27 32.73 12.76
N ASN A 238 13.52 33.08 12.48
CA ASN A 238 13.87 33.97 11.38
C ASN A 238 13.71 33.32 9.99
N LYS A 239 13.81 31.99 9.87
CA LYS A 239 13.57 31.29 8.59
C LYS A 239 12.11 31.33 8.17
N ILE A 240 11.18 31.31 9.13
CA ILE A 240 9.74 31.53 8.89
C ILE A 240 9.49 32.95 8.36
N ARG A 241 10.29 33.94 8.80
CA ARG A 241 10.18 35.34 8.31
C ARG A 241 10.69 35.52 6.88
N GLY A 242 11.75 34.81 6.49
CA GLY A 242 12.34 34.92 5.14
C GLY A 242 11.45 34.45 3.98
N LEU A 243 10.32 33.80 4.28
CA LEU A 243 9.35 33.30 3.31
C LEU A 243 8.17 34.27 3.08
N THR A 244 8.11 35.39 3.83
CA THR A 244 7.10 36.45 3.66
C THR A 244 7.54 37.62 2.78
N GLN A 245 8.74 37.56 2.18
CA GLN A 245 9.29 38.65 1.34
C GLN A 245 9.52 38.25 -0.13
N ARG A 246 8.78 37.29 -0.68
CA ARG A 246 8.72 37.06 -2.13
C ARG A 246 7.30 36.87 -2.60
#